data_AF-A0A480A488-F1
#
_entry.id   AF-A0A480A488-F1
#
_cell.length_a   1.000
_cell.length_b   1.000
_cell.length_c   1.000
_cell.angle_alpha   90.00
_cell.angle_beta   90.00
_cell.angle_gamma   90.00
#
_symmetry.space_group_name_H-M   'P 1'
#
loop_
_entity.id
_entity.type
_entity.pdbx_description
1 polymer ?
#
loop_
_entity_poly.entity_id
_entity_poly.type
_entity_poly.pdbx_seq_one_letter_code
_entity_poly.pdbx_strand_id
1 'polypeptide(L)'
;MSDQNPYQKLGVSEDASFDEIQDARNRLLEQHGGDSKGRELIEAAYDAILMDRLRMRQEGKIKVPERIRFPEMRVPSPQKESPVTRDQSPAWLQRILDQPSLSDVLAPGAWFLGLSAISLFVPTASDQVLQLGLVVGVGVSIYFLNRKENKFGRAVLFTLASLIIGLIAGGLIAVPVLQQLALINITANQFSTVLTFILMWLISSFLR
;
A
#
# COMPACT_ATOMS: atom_id res chain seq x y z
N MET A 1 -12.11 40.52 59.52
CA MET A 1 -10.69 40.80 59.23
C MET A 1 -10.59 40.88 57.71
N SER A 2 -10.09 41.99 57.18
CA SER A 2 -10.20 42.28 55.75
C SER A 2 -9.41 41.25 54.94
N ASP A 3 -10.12 40.42 54.17
CA ASP A 3 -9.55 39.52 53.16
C ASP A 3 -8.92 40.36 52.05
N GLN A 4 -7.75 40.93 52.34
CA GLN A 4 -6.94 41.59 51.32
C GLN A 4 -6.49 40.54 50.33
N ASN A 5 -6.77 40.81 49.07
CA ASN A 5 -6.46 39.96 47.94
C ASN A 5 -4.97 39.57 47.96
N PRO A 6 -4.60 38.27 47.81
CA PRO A 6 -3.22 37.81 47.80
C PRO A 6 -2.29 38.59 46.85
N TYR A 7 -2.81 39.03 45.70
CA TYR A 7 -2.07 39.86 44.73
C TYR A 7 -1.70 41.24 45.31
N GLN A 8 -2.59 41.86 46.11
CA GLN A 8 -2.32 43.13 46.78
C GLN A 8 -1.30 42.99 47.92
N LYS A 9 -1.27 41.85 48.62
CA LYS A 9 -0.27 41.58 49.67
C LYS A 9 1.16 41.46 49.13
N LEU A 10 1.29 40.95 47.90
CA LEU A 10 2.57 40.88 47.19
C LEU A 10 2.87 42.14 46.35
N GLY A 11 1.95 43.10 46.29
CA GLY A 11 2.12 44.35 45.54
C GLY A 11 2.11 44.17 44.03
N VAL A 12 1.44 43.13 43.53
CA VAL A 12 1.39 42.75 42.11
C VAL A 12 -0.04 42.85 41.57
N SER A 13 -0.16 43.09 40.27
CA SER A 13 -1.46 43.04 39.57
C SER A 13 -1.96 41.60 39.46
N GLU A 14 -3.28 41.39 39.40
CA GLU A 14 -3.88 40.06 39.18
C GLU A 14 -3.44 39.44 37.84
N ASP A 15 -3.13 40.29 36.85
CA ASP A 15 -2.64 39.91 35.52
C ASP A 15 -1.11 39.76 35.41
N ALA A 16 -0.35 39.96 36.51
CA ALA A 16 1.11 39.92 36.49
C ALA A 16 1.66 38.56 35.99
N SER A 17 2.77 38.55 35.28
CA SER A 17 3.40 37.29 34.87
C SER A 17 3.92 36.48 36.08
N PHE A 18 4.14 35.18 35.90
CA PHE A 18 4.69 34.34 36.99
C PHE A 18 6.06 34.85 37.46
N ASP A 19 6.88 35.31 36.53
CA ASP A 19 8.21 35.85 36.80
C ASP A 19 8.13 37.12 37.68
N GLU A 20 7.18 38.02 37.40
CA GLU A 20 6.96 39.23 38.21
C GLU A 20 6.51 38.92 39.65
N ILE A 21 5.70 37.86 39.83
CA ILE A 21 5.25 37.41 41.16
C ILE A 21 6.44 36.84 41.95
N GLN A 22 7.30 36.07 41.30
CA GLN A 22 8.50 35.49 41.92
C GLN A 22 9.50 36.59 42.33
N ASP A 23 9.69 37.60 41.48
CA ASP A 23 10.53 38.75 41.78
C ASP A 23 9.98 39.58 42.94
N ALA A 24 8.66 39.81 42.98
CA ALA A 24 8.02 40.52 44.09
C ALA A 24 8.18 39.79 45.43
N ARG A 25 8.02 38.47 45.44
CA ARG A 25 8.25 37.63 46.63
C ARG A 25 9.71 37.76 47.11
N ASN A 26 10.68 37.63 46.20
CA ASN A 26 12.09 37.71 46.55
C ASN A 26 12.46 39.09 47.13
N ARG A 27 11.99 40.19 46.53
CA ARG A 27 12.20 41.55 47.07
C ARG A 27 11.62 41.71 48.47
N LEU A 28 10.40 41.20 48.71
CA LEU A 28 9.74 41.32 50.01
C LEU A 28 10.40 40.45 51.08
N LEU A 29 10.90 39.26 50.71
CA LEU A 29 11.63 38.36 51.61
C LEU A 29 13.01 38.91 51.99
N GLU A 30 13.67 39.64 51.08
CA GLU A 30 14.92 40.35 51.36
C GLU A 30 14.69 41.53 52.32
N GLN A 31 13.60 42.28 52.13
CA GLN A 31 13.23 43.40 53.02
C GLN A 31 12.78 42.94 54.42
N HIS A 32 12.18 41.75 54.53
CA HIS A 32 11.73 41.16 55.80
C HIS A 32 12.69 40.08 56.34
N GLY A 33 14.00 40.23 56.09
CA GLY A 33 15.05 39.26 56.44
C GLY A 33 15.12 38.80 57.90
N GLY A 34 14.46 39.49 58.84
CA GLY A 34 14.49 39.16 60.28
C GLY A 34 13.13 39.02 60.98
N ASP A 35 11.99 39.24 60.29
CA ASP A 35 10.65 39.15 60.89
C ASP A 35 9.92 37.89 60.41
N SER A 36 9.84 36.87 61.27
CA SER A 36 9.24 35.57 60.94
C SER A 36 7.78 35.68 60.52
N LYS A 37 7.02 36.58 61.14
CA LYS A 37 5.60 36.78 60.82
C LYS A 37 5.40 37.40 59.45
N GLY A 38 6.26 38.34 59.06
CA GLY A 38 6.25 38.93 57.73
C GLY A 38 6.54 37.89 56.65
N ARG A 39 7.51 36.99 56.88
CA ARG A 39 7.86 35.92 55.95
C ARG A 39 6.73 34.91 55.76
N GLU A 40 6.10 34.47 56.84
CA GLU A 40 4.94 33.56 56.80
C GLU A 40 3.79 34.15 56.01
N LEU A 41 3.52 35.45 56.17
CA LEU A 41 2.48 36.15 55.42
C LEU A 41 2.79 36.24 53.92
N ILE A 42 4.06 36.48 53.55
CA ILE A 42 4.52 36.54 52.16
C ILE A 42 4.42 35.16 51.50
N GLU A 43 4.82 34.10 52.20
CA GLU A 43 4.74 32.72 51.70
C GLU A 43 3.29 32.27 51.56
N ALA A 44 2.43 32.56 52.53
CA ALA A 44 1.00 32.27 52.45
C ALA A 44 0.31 33.01 51.29
N ALA A 45 0.70 34.26 51.00
CA ALA A 45 0.19 35.01 49.86
C ALA A 45 0.66 34.41 48.52
N TYR A 46 1.92 33.96 48.45
CA TYR A 46 2.48 33.32 47.27
C TYR A 46 1.79 31.97 46.97
N ASP A 47 1.58 31.15 47.99
CA ASP A 47 0.87 29.86 47.85
C ASP A 47 -0.59 30.07 47.42
N ALA A 48 -1.26 31.09 47.93
CA ALA A 48 -2.62 31.43 47.53
C ALA A 48 -2.70 31.82 46.03
N ILE A 49 -1.76 32.62 45.52
CA ILE A 49 -1.67 32.96 44.09
C ILE A 49 -1.37 31.72 43.24
N LEU A 50 -0.48 30.85 43.72
CA LEU A 50 -0.13 29.61 43.02
C LEU A 50 -1.34 28.69 42.89
N MET A 51 -2.12 28.53 43.96
CA MET A 51 -3.34 27.72 43.97
C MET A 51 -4.44 28.31 43.08
N ASP A 52 -4.60 29.64 43.08
CA ASP A 52 -5.59 30.30 42.22
C ASP A 52 -5.25 30.13 40.73
N ARG A 53 -3.96 30.21 40.35
CA ARG A 53 -3.50 29.92 38.98
C ARG A 53 -3.63 28.45 38.59
N LEU A 54 -3.37 27.54 39.53
CA LEU A 54 -3.60 26.11 39.30
C LEU A 54 -5.09 25.85 39.04
N ARG A 55 -5.98 26.49 39.81
CA ARG A 55 -7.43 26.44 39.59
C ARG A 55 -7.81 27.02 38.23
N MET A 56 -7.27 28.16 37.82
CA MET A 56 -7.50 28.72 36.48
C MET A 56 -7.01 27.79 35.35
N ARG A 57 -5.91 27.05 35.57
CA ARG A 57 -5.43 26.01 34.64
C ARG A 57 -6.38 24.81 34.59
N GLN A 58 -6.89 24.37 35.73
CA GLN A 58 -7.84 23.25 35.82
C GLN A 58 -9.22 23.62 35.22
N GLU A 59 -9.66 24.87 35.38
CA GLU A 59 -10.92 25.39 34.81
C GLU A 59 -10.84 25.67 33.30
N GLY A 60 -9.68 25.46 32.65
CA GLY A 60 -9.52 25.66 31.21
C GLY A 60 -9.61 27.14 30.76
N LYS A 61 -9.54 28.09 31.69
CA LYS A 61 -9.60 29.55 31.41
C LYS A 61 -8.29 30.14 30.90
N ILE A 62 -7.20 29.37 30.92
CA ILE A 62 -5.98 29.76 30.23
C ILE A 62 -6.23 29.61 28.74
N LYS A 63 -6.40 30.75 28.05
CA LYS A 63 -6.42 30.81 26.58
C LYS A 63 -5.14 30.15 26.07
N VAL A 64 -5.24 28.90 25.64
CA VAL A 64 -4.19 28.22 24.90
C VAL A 64 -3.98 29.03 23.62
N PRO A 65 -2.79 29.61 23.38
CA PRO A 65 -2.48 30.16 22.07
C PRO A 65 -2.56 29.00 21.06
N GLU A 66 -3.60 28.98 20.23
CA GLU A 66 -3.74 28.03 19.11
C GLU A 66 -2.64 28.32 18.07
N ARG A 67 -1.40 27.91 18.35
CA ARG A 67 -0.31 27.95 17.35
C ARG A 67 0.41 26.62 17.19
N ILE A 68 -0.25 25.55 17.58
CA ILE A 68 0.10 24.20 17.16
C ILE A 68 -1.22 23.50 16.88
N ARG A 69 -1.68 23.67 15.65
CA ARG A 69 -2.67 22.80 15.04
C ARG A 69 -2.06 21.40 15.10
N PHE A 70 -2.50 20.60 16.06
CA PHE A 70 -2.23 19.17 16.03
C PHE A 70 -2.56 18.70 14.61
N PRO A 71 -1.72 17.86 13.98
CA PRO A 71 -2.14 17.16 12.79
C PRO A 71 -3.31 16.29 13.24
N GLU A 72 -4.53 16.81 13.12
CA GLU A 72 -5.70 15.97 12.96
C GLU A 72 -5.24 14.92 11.96
N MET A 73 -5.26 13.66 12.42
CA MET A 73 -5.13 12.53 11.54
C MET A 73 -6.01 12.86 10.36
N ARG A 74 -5.38 13.12 9.21
CA ARG A 74 -6.06 13.03 7.94
C ARG A 74 -6.48 11.57 7.90
N VAL A 75 -7.65 11.27 8.46
CA VAL A 75 -8.49 10.20 7.97
C VAL A 75 -8.40 10.41 6.47
N PRO A 76 -7.76 9.51 5.71
CA PRO A 76 -7.71 9.65 4.28
C PRO A 76 -9.16 9.87 3.88
N SER A 77 -9.47 11.07 3.40
CA SER A 77 -10.75 11.32 2.76
C SER A 77 -10.91 10.15 1.81
N PRO A 78 -12.00 9.35 1.88
CA PRO A 78 -12.20 8.27 0.93
C PRO A 78 -12.00 8.95 -0.42
N GLN A 79 -10.95 8.55 -1.14
CA GLN A 79 -10.72 9.07 -2.47
C GLN A 79 -12.07 8.90 -3.13
N LYS A 80 -12.66 10.02 -3.53
CA LYS A 80 -13.81 10.02 -4.39
C LYS A 80 -13.25 9.43 -5.67
N GLU A 81 -13.24 8.10 -5.72
CA GLU A 81 -12.95 7.32 -6.89
C GLU A 81 -13.89 7.92 -7.93
N SER A 82 -13.30 8.69 -8.84
CA SER A 82 -13.91 9.01 -10.10
C SER A 82 -14.59 7.74 -10.57
N PRO A 83 -15.91 7.73 -10.84
CA PRO A 83 -16.59 6.56 -11.33
C PRO A 83 -16.09 6.37 -12.76
N VAL A 84 -14.91 5.75 -12.88
CA VAL A 84 -14.56 5.02 -14.08
C VAL A 84 -15.60 3.92 -14.06
N THR A 85 -16.57 4.04 -14.94
CA THR A 85 -17.48 2.99 -15.36
C THR A 85 -16.63 1.77 -15.73
N ARG A 86 -16.26 0.99 -14.71
CA ARG A 86 -15.59 -0.29 -14.84
C ARG A 86 -16.72 -1.27 -15.00
N ASP A 87 -16.84 -1.74 -16.24
CA ASP A 87 -17.81 -2.75 -16.63
C ASP A 87 -17.93 -3.88 -15.62
N GLN A 88 -19.16 -4.36 -15.50
CA GLN A 88 -19.67 -5.34 -14.55
C GLN A 88 -19.05 -6.74 -14.75
N SER A 89 -17.73 -6.88 -14.65
CA SER A 89 -17.10 -8.19 -14.57
C SER A 89 -17.30 -8.74 -13.15
N PRO A 90 -17.73 -10.00 -12.98
CA PRO A 90 -17.94 -10.57 -11.66
C PRO A 90 -16.64 -10.57 -10.83
N ALA A 91 -16.76 -10.42 -9.50
CA ALA A 91 -15.62 -10.25 -8.59
C ALA A 91 -14.58 -11.39 -8.64
N TRP A 92 -14.97 -12.60 -9.05
CA TRP A 92 -14.04 -13.72 -9.25
C TRP A 92 -13.13 -13.52 -10.46
N LEU A 93 -13.62 -12.89 -11.54
CA LEU A 93 -12.84 -12.56 -12.74
C LEU A 93 -11.84 -11.44 -12.45
N GLN A 94 -12.25 -10.40 -11.71
CA GLN A 94 -11.34 -9.32 -11.30
C GLN A 94 -10.21 -9.78 -10.39
N ARG A 95 -10.41 -10.87 -9.65
CA ARG A 95 -9.38 -11.45 -8.79
C ARG A 95 -8.34 -12.24 -9.58
N ILE A 96 -8.72 -12.76 -10.74
CA ILE A 96 -7.88 -13.62 -11.59
C ILE A 96 -7.18 -12.78 -12.67
N LEU A 97 -7.82 -11.74 -13.18
CA LEU A 97 -7.31 -10.92 -14.27
C LEU A 97 -6.48 -9.74 -13.73
N ASP A 98 -5.19 -9.75 -14.01
CA ASP A 98 -4.32 -8.60 -13.74
C ASP A 98 -4.49 -7.55 -14.84
N GLN A 99 -4.08 -6.30 -14.57
CA GLN A 99 -3.99 -5.26 -15.61
C GLN A 99 -2.53 -5.21 -16.06
N PRO A 100 -2.13 -6.01 -17.07
CA PRO A 100 -0.72 -6.23 -17.34
C PRO A 100 -0.07 -4.97 -17.90
N SER A 101 1.15 -4.68 -17.42
CA SER A 101 1.98 -3.67 -18.06
C SER A 101 2.43 -4.19 -19.42
N LEU A 102 2.61 -3.32 -20.42
CA LEU A 102 3.00 -3.73 -21.77
C LEU A 102 4.30 -4.57 -21.76
N SER A 103 5.23 -4.26 -20.87
CA SER A 103 6.48 -5.03 -20.67
C SER A 103 6.23 -6.46 -20.21
N ASP A 104 5.22 -6.68 -19.36
CA ASP A 104 4.89 -8.01 -18.83
C ASP A 104 4.19 -8.90 -19.86
N VAL A 105 3.62 -8.32 -20.92
CA VAL A 105 3.01 -9.05 -22.05
C VAL A 105 4.02 -9.31 -23.17
N LEU A 106 4.86 -8.31 -23.47
CA LEU A 106 5.84 -8.36 -24.55
C LEU A 106 6.96 -9.37 -24.29
N ALA A 107 7.45 -9.46 -23.05
CA ALA A 107 8.54 -10.38 -22.70
C ALA A 107 8.17 -11.87 -22.87
N PRO A 108 7.08 -12.38 -22.27
CA PRO A 108 6.63 -13.75 -22.55
C PRO A 108 6.16 -13.90 -24.00
N GLY A 109 5.53 -12.87 -24.58
CA GLY A 109 5.10 -12.87 -25.97
C GLY A 109 6.23 -13.13 -26.96
N ALA A 110 7.37 -12.45 -26.78
CA ALA A 110 8.56 -12.68 -27.59
C ALA A 110 9.07 -14.12 -27.47
N TRP A 111 9.00 -14.71 -26.26
CA TRP A 111 9.49 -16.07 -26.06
C TRP A 111 8.60 -17.11 -26.75
N PHE A 112 7.29 -17.01 -26.53
CA PHE A 112 6.32 -17.93 -27.14
C PHE A 112 6.21 -17.73 -28.66
N LEU A 113 6.39 -16.50 -29.17
CA LEU A 113 6.54 -16.26 -30.61
C LEU A 113 7.78 -16.94 -31.17
N GLY A 114 8.92 -16.83 -30.49
CA GLY A 114 10.15 -17.52 -30.88
C GLY A 114 9.98 -19.03 -30.94
N LEU A 115 9.40 -19.63 -29.89
CA LEU A 115 9.15 -21.08 -29.83
C LEU A 115 8.13 -21.54 -30.88
N SER A 116 7.08 -20.76 -31.10
CA SER A 116 6.06 -21.01 -32.14
C SER A 116 6.66 -20.92 -33.55
N ALA A 117 7.50 -19.92 -33.80
CA ALA A 117 8.22 -19.79 -35.07
C ALA A 117 9.12 -21.01 -35.29
N ILE A 118 9.91 -21.43 -34.30
CA ILE A 118 10.76 -22.63 -34.41
C ILE A 118 9.90 -23.87 -34.72
N SER A 119 8.73 -24.01 -34.10
CA SER A 119 7.80 -25.12 -34.34
C SER A 119 7.25 -25.16 -35.78
N LEU A 120 7.07 -23.99 -36.42
CA LEU A 120 6.49 -23.87 -37.76
C LEU A 120 7.54 -23.84 -38.88
N PHE A 121 8.68 -23.18 -38.65
CA PHE A 121 9.76 -23.01 -39.64
C PHE A 121 10.68 -24.22 -39.76
N VAL A 122 10.51 -25.24 -38.90
CA VAL A 122 11.18 -26.53 -39.05
C VAL A 122 10.13 -27.52 -39.60
N PRO A 123 10.08 -27.74 -40.94
CA PRO A 123 9.01 -28.49 -41.60
C PRO A 123 8.94 -29.95 -41.14
N THR A 124 10.05 -30.47 -40.62
CA THR A 124 10.18 -31.81 -40.02
C THR A 124 10.69 -31.69 -38.59
N ALA A 125 10.07 -30.82 -37.79
CA ALA A 125 10.30 -30.84 -36.36
C ALA A 125 9.94 -32.24 -35.88
N SER A 126 10.96 -33.03 -35.51
CA SER A 126 10.72 -34.32 -34.91
C SER A 126 9.89 -34.11 -33.65
N ASP A 127 9.10 -35.10 -33.25
CA ASP A 127 8.31 -35.01 -32.02
C ASP A 127 9.20 -34.63 -30.81
N GLN A 128 10.49 -34.95 -30.85
CA GLN A 128 11.48 -34.53 -29.86
C GLN A 128 11.69 -33.01 -29.82
N VAL A 129 11.80 -32.32 -30.96
CA VAL A 129 11.96 -30.85 -31.00
C VAL A 129 10.72 -30.15 -30.47
N LEU A 130 9.54 -30.67 -30.82
CA LEU A 130 8.25 -30.18 -30.32
C LEU A 130 8.14 -30.37 -28.80
N GLN A 131 8.51 -31.55 -28.30
CA GLN A 131 8.54 -31.85 -26.86
C GLN A 131 9.53 -30.96 -26.10
N LEU A 132 10.75 -30.77 -26.62
CA LEU A 132 11.73 -29.87 -26.02
C LEU A 132 11.21 -28.43 -26.00
N GLY A 133 10.58 -27.98 -27.08
CA GLY A 133 9.92 -26.67 -27.15
C GLY A 133 8.84 -26.51 -26.09
N LEU A 134 8.00 -27.53 -25.88
CA LEU A 134 6.99 -27.53 -24.82
C LEU A 134 7.62 -27.50 -23.43
N VAL A 135 8.68 -28.27 -23.18
CA VAL A 135 9.40 -28.25 -21.88
C VAL A 135 9.98 -26.86 -21.60
N VAL A 136 10.63 -26.25 -22.59
CA VAL A 136 11.13 -24.87 -22.48
C VAL A 136 9.98 -23.90 -22.25
N GLY A 137 8.88 -24.03 -23.01
CA GLY A 137 7.69 -23.21 -22.85
C GLY A 137 7.06 -23.30 -21.47
N VAL A 138 6.99 -24.50 -20.89
CA VAL A 138 6.54 -24.72 -19.50
C VAL A 138 7.48 -24.01 -18.52
N GLY A 139 8.80 -24.19 -18.66
CA GLY A 139 9.78 -23.56 -17.78
C GLY A 139 9.71 -22.03 -17.83
N VAL A 140 9.60 -21.46 -19.03
CA VAL A 140 9.40 -20.03 -19.26
C VAL A 140 8.10 -19.56 -18.60
N SER A 141 6.99 -20.27 -18.83
CA SER A 141 5.68 -19.90 -18.27
C SER A 141 5.69 -19.90 -16.75
N ILE A 142 6.27 -20.94 -16.12
CA ILE A 142 6.41 -21.03 -14.66
C ILE A 142 7.29 -19.90 -14.14
N TYR A 143 8.41 -19.60 -14.80
CA TYR A 143 9.31 -18.52 -14.39
C TYR A 143 8.61 -17.15 -14.39
N PHE A 144 7.92 -16.81 -15.47
CA PHE A 144 7.21 -15.52 -15.57
C PHE A 144 6.05 -15.43 -14.57
N LEU A 145 5.24 -16.49 -14.41
CA LEU A 145 4.15 -16.50 -13.42
C LEU A 145 4.69 -16.42 -11.98
N ASN A 146 5.76 -17.16 -11.68
CA ASN A 146 6.37 -17.14 -10.36
C ASN A 146 6.95 -15.77 -10.02
N ARG A 147 7.62 -15.12 -10.98
CA ARG A 147 8.16 -13.76 -10.81
C ARG A 147 7.06 -12.73 -10.53
N LYS A 148 5.86 -12.91 -11.12
CA LYS A 148 4.74 -11.98 -10.98
C LYS A 148 3.94 -12.20 -9.70
N GLU A 149 3.67 -13.46 -9.34
CA GLU A 149 2.79 -13.79 -8.21
C GLU A 149 3.53 -14.15 -6.91
N ASN A 150 4.83 -14.46 -6.97
CA ASN A 150 5.61 -15.12 -5.90
C ASN A 150 4.96 -16.41 -5.35
N LYS A 151 4.04 -17.03 -6.09
CA LYS A 151 3.30 -18.25 -5.70
C LYS A 151 3.60 -19.40 -6.66
N PHE A 152 4.67 -20.14 -6.37
CA PHE A 152 5.11 -21.27 -7.22
C PHE A 152 4.03 -22.33 -7.46
N GLY A 153 3.27 -22.72 -6.42
CA GLY A 153 2.24 -23.75 -6.57
C GLY A 153 1.10 -23.37 -7.53
N ARG A 154 0.61 -22.13 -7.47
CA ARG A 154 -0.40 -21.63 -8.42
C ARG A 154 0.16 -21.56 -9.84
N ALA A 155 1.40 -21.10 -9.98
CA ALA A 155 2.10 -21.06 -11.27
C ALA A 155 2.16 -22.44 -11.94
N VAL A 156 2.58 -23.46 -11.18
CA VAL A 156 2.64 -24.84 -11.70
C VAL A 156 1.25 -25.36 -12.06
N LEU A 157 0.23 -25.10 -11.24
CA LEU A 157 -1.14 -25.54 -11.55
C LEU A 157 -1.69 -24.90 -12.82
N PHE A 158 -1.54 -23.58 -12.99
CA PHE A 158 -2.05 -22.89 -14.18
C PHE A 158 -1.31 -23.30 -15.45
N THR A 159 0.00 -23.51 -15.37
CA THR A 159 0.80 -23.97 -16.52
C THR A 159 0.46 -25.40 -16.91
N LEU A 160 0.27 -26.32 -15.96
CA LEU A 160 -0.19 -27.68 -16.23
C LEU A 160 -1.61 -27.70 -16.81
N ALA A 161 -2.53 -26.91 -16.23
CA ALA A 161 -3.89 -26.79 -16.75
C ALA A 161 -3.88 -26.25 -18.19
N SER A 162 -3.09 -25.22 -18.47
CA SER A 162 -2.89 -24.68 -19.82
C SER A 162 -2.37 -25.72 -20.80
N LEU A 163 -1.39 -26.52 -20.37
CA LEU A 163 -0.77 -27.53 -21.23
C LEU A 163 -1.76 -28.62 -21.61
N ILE A 164 -2.52 -29.12 -20.63
CA ILE A 164 -3.54 -30.15 -20.86
C ILE A 164 -4.62 -29.60 -21.80
N ILE A 165 -5.14 -28.41 -21.50
CA ILE A 165 -6.20 -27.78 -22.30
C ILE A 165 -5.68 -27.49 -23.72
N GLY A 166 -4.46 -26.97 -23.85
CA GLY A 166 -3.87 -26.63 -25.14
C GLY A 166 -3.61 -27.84 -26.03
N LEU A 167 -3.11 -28.94 -25.46
CA LEU A 167 -2.85 -30.15 -26.24
C LEU A 167 -4.15 -30.85 -26.67
N ILE A 168 -5.13 -30.95 -25.78
CA ILE A 168 -6.43 -31.57 -26.08
C ILE A 168 -7.19 -30.72 -27.10
N ALA A 169 -7.34 -29.41 -26.83
CA ALA A 169 -8.01 -28.51 -27.76
C ALA A 169 -7.27 -28.45 -29.11
N GLY A 170 -5.94 -28.40 -29.08
CA GLY A 170 -5.10 -28.38 -30.26
C GLY A 170 -5.27 -29.62 -31.12
N GLY A 171 -5.29 -30.80 -30.51
CA GLY A 171 -5.53 -32.07 -31.22
C GLY A 171 -6.94 -32.16 -31.81
N LEU A 172 -7.96 -31.74 -31.07
CA LEU A 172 -9.35 -31.79 -31.54
C LEU A 172 -9.63 -30.77 -32.64
N ILE A 173 -9.07 -29.57 -32.54
CA ILE A 173 -9.27 -28.47 -33.51
C ILE A 173 -8.40 -28.67 -34.75
N ALA A 174 -7.24 -29.33 -34.63
CA ALA A 174 -6.34 -29.57 -35.76
C ALA A 174 -7.05 -30.31 -36.90
N VAL A 175 -7.86 -31.33 -36.60
CA VAL A 175 -8.51 -32.17 -37.62
C VAL A 175 -9.42 -31.36 -38.56
N PRO A 176 -10.46 -30.64 -38.08
CA PRO A 176 -11.32 -29.87 -38.96
C PRO A 176 -10.63 -28.67 -39.62
N VAL A 177 -9.60 -28.09 -38.98
CA VAL A 177 -8.90 -26.92 -39.51
C VAL A 177 -7.91 -27.31 -40.61
N LEU A 178 -7.10 -28.35 -40.42
CA LEU A 178 -6.15 -28.82 -41.44
C LEU A 178 -6.87 -29.36 -42.68
N GLN A 179 -8.05 -29.97 -42.52
CA GLN A 179 -8.88 -30.41 -43.65
C GLN A 179 -9.34 -29.24 -44.54
N GLN A 180 -9.57 -28.05 -43.96
CA GLN A 180 -9.94 -26.84 -44.69
C GLN A 180 -8.71 -26.09 -45.24
N LEU A 181 -7.56 -26.20 -44.58
CA LEU A 181 -6.29 -25.55 -44.92
C LEU A 181 -5.30 -26.51 -45.60
N ALA A 182 -5.79 -27.39 -46.48
CA ALA A 182 -5.00 -28.43 -47.17
C ALA A 182 -3.82 -27.89 -48.03
N LEU A 183 -3.67 -26.57 -48.17
CA LEU A 183 -2.55 -25.89 -48.82
C LEU A 183 -1.32 -25.71 -47.92
N ILE A 184 -1.46 -25.87 -46.60
CA ILE A 184 -0.38 -25.64 -45.64
C ILE A 184 0.10 -26.98 -45.07
N ASN A 185 1.36 -27.34 -45.31
CA ASN A 185 2.03 -28.55 -44.79
C ASN A 185 2.33 -28.48 -43.28
N ILE A 186 1.36 -28.09 -42.46
CA ILE A 186 1.47 -28.13 -40.99
C ILE A 186 0.95 -29.48 -40.50
N THR A 187 1.67 -30.10 -39.58
CA THR A 187 1.21 -31.33 -38.91
C THR A 187 0.26 -31.01 -37.75
N ALA A 188 -0.61 -31.95 -37.39
CA ALA A 188 -1.52 -31.78 -36.25
C ALA A 188 -0.76 -31.50 -34.93
N ASN A 189 0.41 -32.11 -34.74
CA ASN A 189 1.26 -31.91 -33.57
C ASN A 189 1.85 -30.49 -33.50
N GLN A 190 2.30 -29.94 -34.64
CA GLN A 190 2.78 -28.55 -34.72
C GLN A 190 1.65 -27.56 -34.40
N PHE A 191 0.45 -27.78 -34.96
CA PHE A 191 -0.71 -26.93 -34.67
C PHE A 191 -1.06 -26.93 -33.17
N SER A 192 -1.10 -28.13 -32.57
CA SER A 192 -1.39 -28.29 -31.14
C SER A 192 -0.34 -27.61 -30.24
N THR A 193 0.93 -27.71 -30.62
CA THR A 193 2.05 -27.07 -29.90
C THR A 193 1.95 -25.54 -29.97
N VAL A 194 1.67 -24.98 -31.15
CA VAL A 194 1.47 -23.53 -31.31
C VAL A 194 0.27 -23.04 -30.52
N LEU A 195 -0.86 -23.75 -30.56
CA LEU A 195 -2.03 -23.39 -29.76
C LEU A 195 -1.71 -23.40 -28.26
N THR A 196 -0.94 -24.37 -27.81
CA THR A 196 -0.49 -24.48 -26.41
C THR A 196 0.39 -23.28 -26.02
N PHE A 197 1.32 -22.84 -26.88
CA PHE A 197 2.11 -21.64 -26.63
C PHE A 197 1.27 -20.37 -26.56
N ILE A 198 0.22 -20.24 -27.38
CA ILE A 198 -0.70 -19.10 -27.34
C ILE A 198 -1.45 -19.08 -26.00
N LEU A 199 -1.94 -20.23 -25.53
CA LEU A 199 -2.62 -20.32 -24.23
C LEU A 199 -1.67 -20.01 -23.07
N MET A 200 -0.44 -20.53 -23.12
CA MET A 200 0.58 -20.23 -22.12
C MET A 200 0.96 -18.75 -22.10
N TRP A 201 1.05 -18.12 -23.26
CA TRP A 201 1.28 -16.68 -23.35
C TRP A 201 0.12 -15.88 -22.74
N LEU A 202 -1.12 -16.28 -23.02
CA LEU A 202 -2.30 -15.60 -22.48
C LEU A 202 -2.37 -15.74 -20.95
N ILE A 203 -2.10 -16.93 -20.44
CA ILE A 203 -2.06 -17.19 -19.00
C ILE A 203 -0.90 -16.45 -18.34
N SER A 204 0.29 -16.46 -18.93
CA SER A 204 1.43 -15.72 -18.38
C SER A 204 1.26 -14.20 -18.38
N SER A 205 0.54 -13.66 -19.36
CA SER A 205 0.32 -12.23 -19.51
C SER A 205 -0.81 -11.73 -18.62
N PHE A 206 -1.97 -12.40 -18.64
CA PHE A 206 -3.22 -11.85 -18.10
C PHE A 206 -3.63 -12.40 -16.74
N LEU A 207 -3.08 -13.53 -16.28
CA LEU A 207 -3.39 -14.07 -14.94
C LEU A 207 -2.52 -13.45 -13.83
N ARG A 208 -3.08 -13.51 -12.60
CA ARG A 208 -2.55 -13.02 -11.31
C ARG A 208 -2.63 -14.10 -10.22
#